data_AF-A0A967H0T3-F1
#
_entry.id   AF-A0A967H0T3-F1
#
_cell.length_a   1.000
_cell.length_b   1.000
_cell.length_c   1.000
_cell.angle_alpha   90.00
_cell.angle_beta   90.00
_cell.angle_gamma   90.00
#
_symmetry.space_group_name_H-M   'P 1'
#
loop_
_entity.id
_entity.type
_entity.pdbx_description
1 polymer ?
#
loop_
_entity_poly.entity_id
_entity_poly.type
_entity_poly.pdbx_seq_one_letter_code
_entity_poly.pdbx_strand_id
1 'polypeptide(L)'
;LDVFVLTNQLFRPGGRPDEAPVETLPDGKLRLKPAFEKYYAMTEVSPGNFQADDAGRPDYLMRNEGGPGLPRFLPAAPEAGISHRGFGLSAHWWDFDDDGWLDLFVGNDYNDPDYLYRNRGDGTFQNVAPRPCRTPAGSRWAPISVTWTGMAAVIS
;
A
#
# COMPACT_ATOMS: atom_id res chain seq x y z
N LEU A 1 1.52 -18.18 12.97
CA LEU A 1 2.07 -17.89 11.63
C LEU A 1 1.02 -17.44 10.63
N ASP A 2 0.83 -16.13 10.50
CA ASP A 2 0.08 -15.48 9.42
C ASP A 2 1.01 -15.12 8.24
N VAL A 3 0.44 -14.78 7.08
CA VAL A 3 1.19 -14.42 5.87
C VAL A 3 0.81 -13.03 5.40
N PHE A 4 1.82 -12.22 5.09
CA PHE A 4 1.66 -10.93 4.45
C PHE A 4 2.29 -10.94 3.06
N VAL A 5 1.49 -10.57 2.06
CA VAL A 5 1.91 -10.46 0.67
C VAL A 5 1.97 -8.99 0.31
N LEU A 6 3.19 -8.48 0.26
CA LEU A 6 3.48 -7.14 -0.26
C LEU A 6 3.21 -7.10 -1.75
N THR A 7 2.57 -6.03 -2.19
CA THR A 7 2.22 -5.79 -3.58
C THR A 7 2.72 -4.44 -4.05
N ASN A 8 2.86 -4.30 -5.36
CA ASN A 8 3.28 -3.06 -6.00
C ASN A 8 2.18 -2.67 -7.01
N GLN A 9 2.48 -2.05 -8.14
CA GLN A 9 1.50 -1.61 -9.12
C GLN A 9 0.89 -2.73 -9.96
N LEU A 10 -0.31 -2.46 -10.48
CA LEU A 10 -0.90 -3.27 -11.54
C LEU A 10 -0.30 -2.86 -12.89
N PHE A 11 0.32 -3.81 -13.58
CA PHE A 11 0.82 -3.56 -14.93
C PHE A 11 -0.33 -3.62 -15.96
N ARG A 12 -0.47 -2.58 -16.77
CA ARG A 12 -1.39 -2.57 -17.90
C ARG A 12 -0.82 -3.40 -19.06
N PRO A 13 -1.52 -4.42 -19.56
CA PRO A 13 -1.13 -5.12 -20.79
C PRO A 13 -1.13 -4.12 -21.95
N GLY A 14 0.04 -3.84 -22.54
CA GLY A 14 0.24 -2.80 -23.55
C GLY A 14 1.02 -1.57 -23.06
N GLY A 15 1.43 -1.53 -21.79
CA GLY A 15 2.27 -0.45 -21.27
C GLY A 15 1.54 0.88 -21.15
N ARG A 16 2.31 1.98 -21.25
CA ARG A 16 1.80 3.35 -21.15
C ARG A 16 0.75 3.59 -22.24
N PRO A 17 -0.43 4.13 -21.90
CA PRO A 17 -1.49 4.31 -22.88
C PRO A 17 -1.16 5.44 -23.88
N ASP A 18 -1.57 5.23 -25.13
CA ASP A 18 -1.47 6.23 -26.19
C ASP A 18 -2.49 7.37 -26.01
N GLU A 19 -3.60 7.08 -25.34
CA GLU A 19 -4.63 8.05 -24.98
C GLU A 19 -4.56 8.43 -23.49
N ALA A 20 -5.01 9.64 -23.16
CA ALA A 20 -5.12 10.03 -21.77
C ALA A 20 -6.10 9.10 -21.02
N PRO A 21 -5.76 8.65 -19.80
CA PRO A 21 -6.61 7.76 -19.01
C PRO A 21 -7.83 8.50 -18.42
N VAL A 22 -7.90 9.81 -18.58
CA VAL A 22 -8.97 10.69 -18.09
C VAL A 22 -9.82 11.26 -19.22
N GLU A 23 -11.04 11.66 -18.87
CA GLU A 23 -11.94 12.45 -19.70
C GLU A 23 -12.42 13.69 -18.94
N THR A 24 -12.67 14.77 -19.66
CA THR A 24 -13.24 16.00 -19.09
C THR A 24 -14.76 15.94 -19.19
N LEU A 25 -15.43 16.03 -18.05
CA LEU A 25 -16.88 16.10 -17.95
C LEU A 25 -17.40 17.49 -18.38
N PRO A 26 -18.71 17.63 -18.70
CA PRO A 26 -19.29 18.91 -19.09
C PRO A 26 -19.14 20.04 -18.05
N ASP A 27 -18.92 19.69 -16.78
CA ASP A 27 -18.66 20.64 -15.69
C ASP A 27 -17.17 21.01 -15.53
N GLY A 28 -16.31 20.54 -16.44
CA GLY A 28 -14.87 20.79 -16.44
C GLY A 28 -14.06 19.87 -15.53
N LYS A 29 -14.70 18.97 -14.78
CA LYS A 29 -13.98 18.03 -13.90
C LYS A 29 -13.39 16.88 -14.68
N LEU A 30 -12.25 16.37 -14.21
CA LEU A 30 -11.63 15.17 -14.73
C LEU A 30 -12.25 13.93 -14.10
N ARG A 31 -12.54 12.93 -14.92
CA ARG A 31 -12.93 11.59 -14.50
C ARG A 31 -12.01 10.56 -15.15
N LEU A 32 -11.67 9.52 -14.40
CA LEU A 32 -10.94 8.39 -14.96
C LEU A 32 -11.87 7.56 -15.85
N LYS A 33 -11.41 7.21 -17.04
CA LYS A 33 -12.16 6.35 -17.96
C LYS A 33 -12.30 4.94 -17.35
N PRO A 34 -13.43 4.24 -17.49
CA PRO A 34 -13.65 2.93 -16.88
C PRO A 34 -12.58 1.87 -17.21
N ALA A 35 -12.01 1.91 -18.42
CA ALA A 35 -10.94 0.99 -18.83
C ALA A 35 -9.62 1.18 -18.06
N PHE A 36 -9.46 2.31 -17.36
CA PHE A 36 -8.25 2.73 -16.66
C PHE A 36 -8.39 2.70 -15.13
N GLU A 37 -9.61 2.58 -14.59
CA GLU A 37 -9.89 2.52 -13.13
C GLU A 37 -9.12 1.43 -12.39
N LYS A 38 -8.74 0.36 -13.09
CA LYS A 38 -7.93 -0.70 -12.50
C LYS A 38 -6.46 -0.29 -12.30
N TYR A 39 -5.92 0.54 -13.19
CA TYR A 39 -4.48 0.80 -13.30
C TYR A 39 -4.08 2.20 -12.82
N TYR A 40 -5.06 3.10 -12.69
CA TYR A 40 -4.83 4.51 -12.39
C TYR A 40 -5.72 4.97 -11.24
N ALA A 41 -5.26 5.95 -10.49
CA ALA A 41 -6.02 6.66 -9.47
C ALA A 41 -5.95 8.18 -9.71
N MET A 42 -6.98 8.90 -9.29
CA MET A 42 -6.98 10.37 -9.36
C MET A 42 -6.35 10.95 -8.08
N THR A 43 -5.23 11.65 -8.22
CA THR A 43 -4.53 12.34 -7.14
C THR A 43 -4.79 13.83 -7.21
N GLU A 44 -5.22 14.44 -6.10
CA GLU A 44 -5.31 15.90 -6.00
C GLU A 44 -3.92 16.51 -5.76
N VAL A 45 -3.41 17.21 -6.78
CA VAL A 45 -2.06 17.81 -6.77
C VAL A 45 -2.11 19.24 -6.21
N SER A 46 -3.22 19.94 -6.42
CA SER A 46 -3.54 21.24 -5.81
C SER A 46 -5.06 21.36 -5.68
N PRO A 47 -5.59 22.28 -4.85
CA PRO A 47 -7.03 22.37 -4.61
C PRO A 47 -7.85 22.46 -5.91
N GLY A 48 -8.64 21.42 -6.18
CA GLY A 48 -9.47 21.31 -7.38
C GLY A 48 -8.75 20.85 -8.66
N ASN A 49 -7.44 20.61 -8.63
CA ASN A 49 -6.65 20.09 -9.74
C ASN A 49 -6.21 18.66 -9.46
N PHE A 50 -6.68 17.76 -10.32
CA PHE A 50 -6.42 16.33 -10.20
C PHE A 50 -5.55 15.85 -11.37
N GLN A 51 -4.71 14.86 -11.09
CA GLN A 51 -3.93 14.14 -12.09
C GLN A 51 -4.26 12.65 -11.98
N ALA A 52 -4.22 11.92 -13.09
CA ALA A 52 -4.25 10.47 -13.06
C ALA A 52 -2.82 9.93 -12.94
N ASP A 53 -2.55 9.23 -11.85
CA ASP A 53 -1.28 8.56 -11.59
C ASP A 53 -1.49 7.04 -11.58
N ASP A 54 -0.43 6.27 -11.80
CA ASP A 54 -0.49 4.81 -11.69
C ASP A 54 -0.98 4.42 -10.28
N ALA A 55 -1.80 3.38 -10.19
CA ALA A 55 -2.37 2.91 -8.93
C ALA A 55 -1.57 1.72 -8.38
N GLY A 56 -1.20 1.82 -7.11
CA GLY A 56 -0.74 0.69 -6.32
C GLY A 56 -1.82 -0.40 -6.17
N ARG A 57 -1.38 -1.63 -5.92
CA ARG A 57 -2.26 -2.75 -5.56
C ARG A 57 -2.44 -2.78 -4.03
N PRO A 58 -3.60 -3.25 -3.54
CA PRO A 58 -3.74 -3.52 -2.12
C PRO A 58 -2.89 -4.72 -1.71
N ASP A 59 -2.21 -4.59 -0.58
CA ASP A 59 -1.51 -5.69 0.07
C ASP A 59 -2.49 -6.73 0.62
N TYR A 60 -2.01 -7.95 0.82
CA TYR A 60 -2.82 -9.03 1.40
C TYR A 60 -2.25 -9.46 2.75
N LEU A 61 -3.09 -9.42 3.78
CA LEU A 61 -2.88 -10.18 5.01
C LEU A 61 -3.74 -11.44 4.94
N MET A 62 -3.13 -12.57 5.25
CA MET A 62 -3.76 -13.88 5.28
C MET A 62 -3.59 -14.48 6.68
N ARG A 63 -4.68 -14.61 7.43
CA ARG A 63 -4.68 -15.24 8.76
C ARG A 63 -4.63 -16.75 8.64
N ASN A 64 -3.75 -17.37 9.40
CA ASN A 64 -3.69 -18.82 9.53
C ASN A 64 -4.63 -19.29 10.63
N GLU A 65 -5.62 -20.07 10.23
CA GLU A 65 -6.63 -20.61 11.15
C GLU A 65 -6.08 -21.76 12.03
N GLY A 66 -4.86 -22.24 11.76
CA GLY A 66 -4.27 -23.38 12.45
C GLY A 66 -5.05 -24.67 12.22
N GLY A 67 -4.89 -25.62 13.15
CA GLY A 67 -5.56 -26.91 13.13
C GLY A 67 -4.71 -28.08 12.61
N PRO A 68 -5.22 -29.33 12.72
CA PRO A 68 -4.50 -30.50 12.26
C PRO A 68 -4.43 -30.54 10.73
N GLY A 69 -3.24 -30.82 10.19
CA GLY A 69 -3.03 -30.97 8.75
C GLY A 69 -2.33 -29.76 8.11
N LEU A 70 -2.65 -29.50 6.85
CA LEU A 70 -2.05 -28.38 6.11
C LEU A 70 -2.60 -27.03 6.63
N PRO A 71 -1.74 -26.00 6.76
CA PRO A 71 -2.18 -24.66 7.16
C PRO A 71 -3.26 -24.12 6.22
N ARG A 72 -4.30 -23.51 6.79
CA ARG A 72 -5.37 -22.84 6.05
C ARG A 72 -5.28 -21.33 6.26
N PHE A 73 -5.13 -20.61 5.15
CA PHE A 73 -4.99 -19.17 5.14
C PHE A 73 -6.26 -18.50 4.62
N LEU A 74 -6.82 -17.56 5.38
CA LEU A 74 -7.99 -16.77 5.01
C LEU A 74 -7.61 -15.29 4.84
N PRO A 75 -8.16 -14.59 3.82
CA PRO A 75 -7.98 -13.15 3.70
C PRO A 75 -8.48 -12.45 4.96
N ALA A 76 -7.67 -11.52 5.47
CA ALA A 76 -7.97 -10.76 6.69
C ALA A 76 -7.56 -9.28 6.59
N ALA A 77 -7.01 -8.82 5.45
CA ALA A 77 -6.45 -7.47 5.34
C ALA A 77 -7.48 -6.36 5.66
N PRO A 78 -8.66 -6.31 4.99
CA PRO A 78 -9.65 -5.28 5.28
C PRO A 78 -10.14 -5.31 6.72
N GLU A 79 -10.43 -6.50 7.24
CA GLU A 79 -10.95 -6.70 8.60
C GLU A 79 -9.90 -6.35 9.66
N ALA A 80 -8.62 -6.56 9.35
CA ALA A 80 -7.49 -6.22 10.21
C ALA A 80 -7.07 -4.75 10.09
N GLY A 81 -7.72 -3.92 9.26
CA GLY A 81 -7.39 -2.50 9.10
C GLY A 81 -6.23 -2.22 8.13
N ILE A 82 -5.85 -3.21 7.31
CA ILE A 82 -4.83 -3.10 6.26
C ILE A 82 -5.54 -3.05 4.91
N SER A 83 -5.74 -1.83 4.39
CA SER A 83 -6.44 -1.62 3.12
C SER A 83 -5.73 -0.65 2.17
N HIS A 84 -4.51 -0.24 2.51
CA HIS A 84 -3.76 0.71 1.70
C HIS A 84 -3.40 0.10 0.33
N ARG A 85 -3.42 0.95 -0.70
CA ARG A 85 -2.96 0.61 -2.05
C ARG A 85 -1.69 1.41 -2.29
N GLY A 86 -0.57 0.72 -2.37
CA GLY A 86 0.74 1.36 -2.46
C GLY A 86 1.65 0.75 -3.51
N PHE A 87 2.73 1.46 -3.80
CA PHE A 87 3.90 0.91 -4.48
C PHE A 87 4.81 0.23 -3.45
N GLY A 88 4.38 -0.91 -2.91
CA GLY A 88 5.14 -1.63 -1.89
C GLY A 88 6.53 -2.05 -2.39
N LEU A 89 7.55 -1.70 -1.61
CA LEU A 89 8.96 -2.04 -1.85
C LEU A 89 9.53 -2.99 -0.79
N SER A 90 9.11 -2.84 0.46
CA SER A 90 9.57 -3.68 1.57
C SER A 90 8.48 -3.89 2.61
N ALA A 91 8.54 -5.03 3.30
CA ALA A 91 7.70 -5.35 4.43
C ALA A 91 8.55 -6.00 5.52
N HIS A 92 8.40 -5.52 6.75
CA HIS A 92 9.22 -5.95 7.87
C HIS A 92 8.35 -6.14 9.11
N TRP A 93 8.59 -7.23 9.81
CA TRP A 93 7.91 -7.55 11.06
C TRP A 93 8.88 -7.44 12.22
N TRP A 94 8.52 -6.68 13.23
CA TRP A 94 9.22 -6.61 14.50
C TRP A 94 8.28 -6.04 15.56
N ASP A 95 8.56 -6.30 16.83
CA ASP A 95 7.87 -5.67 17.96
C ASP A 95 8.47 -4.27 18.16
N PHE A 96 7.81 -3.22 17.65
CA PHE A 96 8.42 -1.88 17.60
C PHE A 96 8.29 -1.13 18.92
N ASP A 97 7.32 -1.47 19.76
CA ASP A 97 7.05 -0.79 21.02
C ASP A 97 7.22 -1.67 22.26
N ASP A 98 7.78 -2.88 22.10
CA ASP A 98 8.13 -3.83 23.17
C ASP A 98 6.89 -4.28 23.96
N ASP A 99 5.73 -4.37 23.27
CA ASP A 99 4.46 -4.81 23.86
C ASP A 99 4.21 -6.32 23.75
N GLY A 100 5.14 -7.04 23.11
CA GLY A 100 5.11 -8.48 22.92
C GLY A 100 4.33 -8.92 21.68
N TRP A 101 3.83 -7.99 20.87
CA TRP A 101 3.17 -8.28 19.61
C TRP A 101 4.01 -7.83 18.42
N LEU A 102 4.05 -8.66 17.38
CA LEU A 102 4.74 -8.27 16.14
C LEU A 102 3.90 -7.25 15.36
N ASP A 103 4.54 -6.14 15.04
CA ASP A 103 4.02 -5.07 14.21
C ASP A 103 4.52 -5.18 12.78
N LEU A 104 3.93 -4.40 11.87
CA LEU A 104 4.24 -4.44 10.45
C LEU A 104 4.66 -3.06 9.94
N PHE A 105 5.88 -2.95 9.43
CA PHE A 105 6.30 -1.82 8.63
C PHE A 105 6.19 -2.15 7.14
N VAL A 106 5.61 -1.24 6.36
CA VAL A 106 5.52 -1.31 4.89
C VAL A 106 6.15 -0.06 4.30
N GLY A 107 7.26 -0.25 3.59
CA GLY A 107 7.91 0.80 2.82
C GLY A 107 7.30 0.91 1.42
N ASN A 108 6.93 2.12 1.02
CA ASN A 108 6.35 2.42 -0.29
C ASN A 108 7.24 3.37 -1.10
N ASP A 109 6.95 3.49 -2.40
CA ASP A 109 7.62 4.42 -3.31
C ASP A 109 6.70 5.58 -3.77
N TYR A 110 7.29 6.54 -4.47
CA TYR A 110 6.62 7.69 -5.09
C TYR A 110 5.92 8.62 -4.10
N ASN A 111 4.60 8.79 -4.27
CA ASN A 111 3.77 9.70 -3.47
C ASN A 111 3.05 8.96 -2.34
N ASP A 112 3.20 7.63 -2.26
CA ASP A 112 2.58 6.83 -1.22
C ASP A 112 3.46 6.86 0.04
N PRO A 113 2.89 7.17 1.21
CA PRO A 113 3.67 7.13 2.44
C PRO A 113 4.07 5.73 2.83
N ASP A 114 5.14 5.64 3.61
CA ASP A 114 5.42 4.46 4.41
C ASP A 114 4.37 4.28 5.53
N TYR A 115 4.09 3.04 5.88
CA TYR A 115 3.15 2.69 6.94
C TYR A 115 3.86 1.93 8.06
N LEU A 116 3.52 2.27 9.29
CA LEU A 116 3.86 1.48 10.47
C LEU A 116 2.53 1.06 11.11
N TYR A 117 2.20 -0.22 10.99
CA TYR A 117 0.99 -0.83 11.51
C TYR A 117 1.28 -1.46 12.86
N ARG A 118 0.82 -0.81 13.92
CA ARG A 118 0.83 -1.36 15.28
C ARG A 118 -0.22 -2.46 15.42
N ASN A 119 0.17 -3.63 15.88
CA ASN A 119 -0.72 -4.72 16.25
C ASN A 119 -1.40 -4.42 17.59
N ARG A 120 -2.71 -4.66 17.67
CA ARG A 120 -3.50 -4.42 18.89
C ARG A 120 -3.71 -5.66 19.74
N GLY A 121 -3.14 -6.80 19.36
CA GLY A 121 -3.29 -8.09 20.05
C GLY A 121 -4.65 -8.77 19.82
N ASP A 122 -5.62 -8.09 19.23
CA ASP A 122 -6.94 -8.63 18.85
C ASP A 122 -6.99 -9.07 17.37
N GLY A 123 -5.84 -9.05 16.69
CA GLY A 123 -5.72 -9.35 15.28
C GLY A 123 -6.12 -8.20 14.35
N THR A 124 -6.24 -6.98 14.89
CA THR A 124 -6.35 -5.74 14.13
C THR A 124 -5.07 -4.91 14.23
N PHE A 125 -4.87 -4.05 13.23
CA PHE A 125 -3.73 -3.17 13.13
C PHE A 125 -4.16 -1.70 13.05
N GLN A 126 -3.31 -0.82 13.56
CA GLN A 126 -3.46 0.62 13.47
C GLN A 126 -2.24 1.24 12.81
N ASN A 127 -2.44 2.03 11.75
CA ASN A 127 -1.36 2.87 11.26
C ASN A 127 -1.01 3.96 12.30
N VAL A 128 0.21 3.90 12.81
CA VAL A 128 0.78 4.87 13.76
C VAL A 128 1.87 5.74 13.14
N ALA A 129 2.21 5.52 11.87
CA ALA A 129 3.13 6.41 11.18
C ALA A 129 2.55 7.83 11.13
N PRO A 130 3.37 8.86 11.41
CA PRO A 130 2.93 10.23 11.23
C PRO A 130 2.51 10.42 9.77
N ARG A 131 1.42 11.16 9.54
CA ARG A 131 1.01 11.47 8.16
C ARG A 131 2.21 12.06 7.43
N PRO A 132 2.49 11.64 6.18
CA PRO A 132 3.48 12.33 5.38
C PRO A 132 3.07 13.80 5.33
N CYS A 133 3.96 14.67 5.79
CA CYS A 133 3.88 16.06 5.44
C CYS A 133 3.86 16.11 3.91
N ARG A 134 2.74 16.51 3.30
CA ARG A 134 2.69 16.77 1.87
C ARG A 134 3.68 17.89 1.59
N THR A 135 4.91 17.55 1.20
CA THR A 135 5.79 18.53 0.59
C THR A 135 5.17 18.91 -0.75
N PRO A 136 4.87 20.19 -1.01
CA PRO A 136 4.51 20.63 -2.36
C PRO A 136 5.57 20.11 -3.34
N ALA A 137 5.12 19.58 -4.47
CA ALA A 137 5.97 18.98 -5.50
C ALA A 137 7.26 19.78 -5.71
N GLY A 138 8.42 19.20 -5.40
CA GLY A 138 9.71 19.82 -5.68
C GLY A 138 10.87 19.59 -4.70
N SER A 139 10.70 18.87 -3.59
CA SER A 139 11.80 18.73 -2.60
C SER A 139 12.51 17.39 -2.73
N ARG A 140 13.72 17.45 -3.27
CA ARG A 140 14.71 16.36 -3.39
C ARG A 140 15.09 15.77 -2.02
N TRP A 141 15.08 14.43 -1.94
CA TRP A 141 15.86 13.52 -1.10
C TRP A 141 16.12 13.90 0.37
N ALA A 142 15.56 13.13 1.29
CA ALA A 142 16.24 12.76 2.53
C ALA A 142 16.42 11.24 2.54
N PRO A 143 17.65 10.69 2.45
CA PRO A 143 17.83 9.25 2.45
C PRO A 143 17.71 8.70 3.87
N ILE A 144 16.76 7.79 4.09
CA ILE A 144 16.98 6.70 5.05
C ILE A 144 17.47 5.53 4.22
N SER A 145 18.79 5.32 4.24
CA SER A 145 19.40 4.18 3.56
C SER A 145 19.06 2.89 4.31
N VAL A 146 18.25 2.02 3.72
CA VAL A 146 18.14 0.61 4.14
C VAL A 146 18.66 -0.25 2.99
N THR A 147 19.70 -1.04 3.25
CA THR A 147 20.33 -1.92 2.26
C THR A 147 19.48 -3.16 2.01
N TRP A 148 19.29 -3.48 0.72
CA TRP A 148 18.45 -4.54 0.19
C TRP A 148 18.87 -5.97 0.57
N THR A 149 17.91 -6.78 1.00
CA THR A 149 17.82 -8.20 0.60
C THR A 149 16.33 -8.57 0.61
N GLY A 150 15.79 -8.98 -0.55
CA GLY A 150 14.40 -9.38 -0.65
C GLY A 150 14.11 -10.61 0.22
N MET A 151 13.11 -10.53 1.09
CA MET A 151 12.59 -11.67 1.83
C MET A 151 11.06 -11.59 1.91
N ALA A 152 10.39 -12.68 1.58
CA ALA A 152 9.06 -12.94 2.09
C ALA A 152 9.18 -13.17 3.60
N ALA A 153 8.46 -12.41 4.42
CA ALA A 153 8.54 -12.54 5.87
C ALA A 153 7.54 -13.59 6.37
N VAL A 154 8.04 -14.51 7.19
CA VAL A 154 7.31 -15.62 7.82
C VAL A 154 7.28 -15.31 9.33
N ILE A 155 6.10 -15.27 9.93
CA ILE A 155 5.87 -14.91 11.34
C ILE A 155 5.74 -16.16 12.23
N SER A 156 6.54 -16.34 13.29
CA SER A 156 6.31 -17.41 14.27
C SER A 156 5.11 -17.10 15.18
#